data_AF-A0AAX6GR08-F1
#
_entry.id   AF-A0AAX6GR08-F1
#
_cell.length_a   1.000
_cell.length_b   1.000
_cell.length_c   1.000
_cell.angle_alpha   90.00
_cell.angle_beta   90.00
_cell.angle_gamma   90.00
#
_symmetry.space_group_name_H-M   'P 1'
#
loop_
_entity.id
_entity.type
_entity.pdbx_description
1 polymer ?
#
loop_
_entity_poly.entity_id
_entity_poly.type
_entity_poly.pdbx_seq_one_letter_code
_entity_poly.pdbx_strand_id
1 'polypeptide(L)'
;MASLQVLQLCYNQLTGSIPTQLGLLKNLNVLALQSNRFAGAIPASLGDLTQLTRIDLSFNKLFGPIPVKLAQLPRLRILDLRNNTLSGNVPSELVRLDGGFQFGNNTGLCGVGFSSLRVCTSADLINPRPEPLGRDPSGLKPQEIPQSANLTADCNDSHCDNTPRSSAVSVTAGSWRF
;
A
#
# COMPACT_ATOMS: atom_id res chain seq x y z
N MET A 1 -0.01 0.16 29.98
CA MET A 1 -0.83 -0.33 28.86
C MET A 1 0.07 -0.45 27.64
N ALA A 2 0.10 -1.59 26.98
CA ALA A 2 0.92 -1.77 25.77
C ALA A 2 0.26 -1.02 24.60
N SER A 3 1.05 -0.25 23.84
CA SER A 3 0.62 0.42 22.62
C SER A 3 1.11 -0.36 21.40
N LEU A 4 0.26 -0.51 20.38
CA LEU A 4 0.65 -1.23 19.17
C LEU A 4 1.66 -0.41 18.37
N GLN A 5 2.85 -0.99 18.14
CA GLN A 5 3.93 -0.37 17.38
C GLN A 5 4.08 -0.98 15.99
N VAL A 6 3.69 -2.25 15.81
CA VAL A 6 3.86 -2.99 14.57
C VAL A 6 2.55 -3.69 14.25
N LEU A 7 2.00 -3.42 13.06
CA LEU A 7 0.85 -4.12 12.50
C LEU A 7 1.29 -4.79 11.20
N GLN A 8 1.47 -6.11 11.24
CA GLN A 8 1.87 -6.94 10.10
C GLN A 8 0.78 -7.96 9.80
N LEU A 9 0.17 -7.84 8.63
CA LEU A 9 -0.90 -8.72 8.14
C LEU A 9 -0.68 -9.12 6.68
N CYS A 10 0.58 -9.10 6.25
CA CYS A 10 0.99 -9.43 4.90
C CYS A 10 0.67 -10.88 4.52
N TYR A 11 0.54 -11.14 3.21
CA TYR A 11 0.32 -12.48 2.64
C TYR A 11 -0.96 -13.17 3.13
N ASN A 12 -2.05 -12.41 3.18
CA ASN A 12 -3.37 -12.93 3.51
C ASN A 12 -4.35 -12.73 2.34
N GLN A 13 -5.61 -13.11 2.55
CA GLN A 13 -6.68 -12.90 1.58
C GLN A 13 -7.64 -11.79 2.05
N LEU A 14 -7.15 -10.82 2.82
CA LEU A 14 -7.97 -9.76 3.40
C LEU A 14 -8.55 -8.87 2.30
N THR A 15 -9.83 -8.56 2.42
CA THR A 15 -10.60 -7.77 1.45
C THR A 15 -11.19 -6.52 2.11
N GLY A 16 -11.89 -5.70 1.32
CA GLY A 16 -12.48 -4.45 1.79
C GLY A 16 -11.49 -3.29 1.77
N SER A 17 -11.88 -2.17 2.40
CA SER A 17 -11.04 -0.97 2.48
C SER A 17 -10.17 -0.94 3.71
N ILE A 18 -9.02 -0.26 3.60
CA ILE A 18 -8.22 0.09 4.76
C ILE A 18 -9.06 1.06 5.63
N PRO A 19 -9.34 0.73 6.90
CA PRO A 19 -10.21 1.54 7.74
C PRO A 19 -9.51 2.83 8.18
N THR A 20 -10.26 3.92 8.22
CA THR A 20 -9.76 5.21 8.69
C THR A 20 -9.33 5.16 10.17
N GLN A 21 -9.92 4.25 10.94
CA GLN A 21 -9.63 4.00 12.36
C GLN A 21 -8.19 3.56 12.62
N LEU A 22 -7.46 3.02 11.62
CA LEU A 22 -6.03 2.77 11.77
C LEU A 22 -5.24 4.05 12.11
N GLY A 23 -5.75 5.23 11.69
CA GLY A 23 -5.20 6.53 12.05
C GLY A 23 -5.25 6.87 13.55
N LEU A 24 -5.91 6.05 14.38
CA LEU A 24 -5.95 6.20 15.85
C LEU A 24 -4.74 5.55 16.54
N LEU A 25 -3.98 4.69 15.85
CA LEU A 25 -2.84 3.97 16.41
C LEU A 25 -1.58 4.83 16.48
N LYS A 26 -1.59 5.88 17.32
CA LYS A 26 -0.56 6.95 17.31
C LYS A 26 0.88 6.50 17.59
N ASN A 27 1.09 5.29 18.11
CA ASN A 27 2.41 4.71 18.35
C ASN A 27 2.88 3.75 17.25
N LEU A 28 2.10 3.59 16.18
CA LEU A 28 2.43 2.67 15.10
C LEU A 28 3.66 3.16 14.33
N ASN A 29 4.65 2.29 14.24
CA ASN A 29 5.93 2.49 13.58
C ASN A 29 5.97 1.77 12.22
N VAL A 30 5.41 0.56 12.17
CA VAL A 30 5.36 -0.26 10.95
C VAL A 30 3.94 -0.67 10.64
N LEU A 31 3.50 -0.38 9.43
CA LEU A 31 2.26 -0.88 8.84
C LEU A 31 2.59 -1.71 7.60
N ALA A 32 2.36 -3.02 7.65
CA ALA A 32 2.64 -3.95 6.56
C ALA A 32 1.38 -4.75 6.21
N LEU A 33 0.72 -4.37 5.11
CA LEU A 33 -0.52 -4.97 4.62
C LEU A 33 -0.36 -5.58 3.21
N GLN A 34 0.88 -5.75 2.74
CA GLN A 34 1.16 -6.19 1.39
C GLN A 34 0.67 -7.60 1.08
N SER A 35 0.48 -7.90 -0.21
CA SER A 35 0.02 -9.21 -0.69
C SER A 35 -1.32 -9.59 -0.06
N ASN A 36 -2.32 -8.73 -0.25
CA ASN A 36 -3.71 -8.91 0.17
C ASN A 36 -4.64 -8.55 -0.99
N ARG A 37 -5.94 -8.42 -0.71
CA ARG A 37 -6.97 -8.00 -1.68
C ARG A 37 -7.69 -6.73 -1.22
N PHE A 38 -7.01 -5.86 -0.46
CA PHE A 38 -7.58 -4.57 -0.04
C PHE A 38 -7.88 -3.73 -1.28
N ALA A 39 -9.05 -3.08 -1.29
CA ALA A 39 -9.53 -2.21 -2.34
C ALA A 39 -9.98 -0.87 -1.75
N GLY A 40 -10.24 0.14 -2.58
CA GLY A 40 -10.56 1.48 -2.09
C GLY A 40 -9.35 2.41 -2.07
N ALA A 41 -9.57 3.64 -1.60
CA ALA A 41 -8.53 4.64 -1.48
C ALA A 41 -7.66 4.42 -0.23
N ILE A 42 -6.41 4.88 -0.29
CA ILE A 42 -5.54 4.94 0.87
C ILE A 42 -6.10 6.02 1.83
N PRO A 43 -6.42 5.70 3.09
CA PRO A 43 -6.98 6.68 4.00
C PRO A 43 -5.98 7.79 4.34
N ALA A 44 -6.39 9.05 4.18
CA ALA A 44 -5.56 10.20 4.56
C ALA A 44 -5.24 10.23 6.07
N SER A 45 -6.03 9.55 6.91
CA SER A 45 -5.78 9.43 8.35
C SER A 45 -4.51 8.67 8.70
N LEU A 46 -3.97 7.85 7.78
CA LEU A 46 -2.63 7.25 7.95
C LEU A 46 -1.53 8.31 8.00
N GLY A 47 -1.76 9.48 7.40
CA GLY A 47 -0.85 10.63 7.51
C GLY A 47 -0.81 11.29 8.89
N ASP A 48 -1.70 10.91 9.81
CA ASP A 48 -1.72 11.42 11.19
C ASP A 48 -0.91 10.51 12.16
N LEU A 49 -0.20 9.50 11.63
CA LEU A 49 0.61 8.53 12.38
C LEU A 49 2.09 8.90 12.35
N THR A 50 2.48 9.93 13.10
CA THR A 50 3.81 10.58 13.04
C THR A 50 4.99 9.71 13.47
N GLN A 51 4.74 8.52 14.03
CA GLN A 51 5.77 7.54 14.39
C GLN A 51 6.09 6.57 13.25
N LEU A 52 5.30 6.53 12.17
CA LEU A 52 5.51 5.59 11.07
C LEU A 52 6.87 5.83 10.40
N THR A 53 7.65 4.76 10.30
CA THR A 53 8.89 4.71 9.53
C THR A 53 8.71 3.88 8.25
N ARG A 54 7.76 2.94 8.26
CA ARG A 54 7.47 2.07 7.12
C ARG A 54 5.98 1.87 6.90
N ILE A 55 5.57 2.05 5.65
CA ILE A 55 4.26 1.68 5.12
C ILE A 55 4.48 0.77 3.91
N ASP A 56 3.94 -0.43 3.96
CA ASP A 56 3.96 -1.38 2.85
C ASP A 56 2.52 -1.80 2.52
N LEU A 57 1.99 -1.27 1.43
CA LEU A 57 0.65 -1.55 0.91
C LEU A 57 0.72 -2.21 -0.47
N SER A 58 1.90 -2.69 -0.86
CA SER A 58 2.14 -3.27 -2.17
C SER A 58 1.30 -4.52 -2.44
N PHE A 59 1.09 -4.86 -3.71
CA PHE A 59 0.33 -6.05 -4.11
C PHE A 59 -1.07 -6.10 -3.48
N ASN A 60 -1.85 -5.05 -3.72
CA ASN A 60 -3.26 -4.95 -3.34
C ASN A 60 -4.07 -4.42 -4.56
N LYS A 61 -5.33 -4.04 -4.35
CA LYS A 61 -6.23 -3.46 -5.35
C LYS A 61 -6.61 -2.02 -4.99
N LEU A 62 -5.70 -1.29 -4.35
CA LEU A 62 -5.93 0.10 -3.91
C LEU A 62 -5.99 1.02 -5.13
N PHE A 63 -6.84 2.06 -5.08
CA PHE A 63 -7.04 3.00 -6.19
C PHE A 63 -7.15 4.44 -5.70
N GLY A 64 -7.15 5.38 -6.65
CA GLY A 64 -7.21 6.81 -6.37
C GLY A 64 -5.85 7.39 -5.98
N PRO A 65 -5.83 8.65 -5.48
CA PRO A 65 -4.60 9.38 -5.25
C PRO A 65 -3.85 8.93 -4.00
N ILE A 66 -2.53 9.13 -4.02
CA ILE A 66 -1.68 9.02 -2.83
C ILE A 66 -1.95 10.24 -1.94
N PRO A 67 -2.41 10.08 -0.68
CA PRO A 67 -2.67 11.22 0.19
C PRO A 67 -1.40 12.03 0.46
N VAL A 68 -1.44 13.33 0.19
CA VAL A 68 -0.30 14.25 0.42
C VAL A 68 0.23 14.20 1.85
N LYS A 69 -0.64 13.94 2.84
CA LYS A 69 -0.25 13.78 4.24
C LYS A 69 0.76 12.66 4.48
N LEU A 70 0.76 11.59 3.67
CA LEU A 70 1.77 10.54 3.78
C LEU A 70 3.17 11.07 3.46
N ALA A 71 3.27 11.99 2.50
CA ALA A 71 4.53 12.62 2.14
C ALA A 71 5.07 13.53 3.25
N GLN A 72 4.21 13.99 4.16
CA GLN A 72 4.53 14.88 5.28
C GLN A 72 4.90 14.12 6.57
N LEU A 73 4.84 12.79 6.60
CA LEU A 73 5.17 12.00 7.78
C LEU A 73 6.65 12.14 8.16
N PRO A 74 6.99 12.73 9.32
CA PRO A 74 8.36 13.19 9.60
C PRO A 74 9.39 12.06 9.69
N ARG A 75 8.94 10.85 10.04
CA ARG A 75 9.80 9.68 10.24
C ARG A 75 9.75 8.66 9.12
N LEU A 76 8.86 8.84 8.14
CA LEU A 76 8.70 7.87 7.06
C LEU A 76 9.99 7.74 6.26
N ARG A 77 10.40 6.50 6.02
CA ARG A 77 11.58 6.13 5.23
C ARG A 77 11.21 5.19 4.10
N ILE A 78 10.29 4.27 4.34
CA ILE A 78 9.85 3.29 3.35
C ILE A 78 8.36 3.48 3.10
N LEU A 79 8.01 3.73 1.84
CA LEU A 79 6.64 3.74 1.34
C LEU A 79 6.60 2.87 0.08
N ASP A 80 6.08 1.65 0.22
CA ASP A 80 5.90 0.74 -0.89
C ASP A 80 4.41 0.62 -1.27
N LEU A 81 4.11 1.07 -2.48
CA LEU A 81 2.78 1.10 -3.07
C LEU A 81 2.74 0.32 -4.40
N ARG A 82 3.81 -0.41 -4.75
CA ARG A 82 3.90 -1.11 -6.04
C ARG A 82 2.75 -2.10 -6.24
N ASN A 83 2.41 -2.38 -7.50
CA ASN A 83 1.37 -3.35 -7.85
C ASN A 83 0.02 -3.03 -7.18
N ASN A 84 -0.50 -1.84 -7.49
CA ASN A 84 -1.85 -1.39 -7.14
C ASN A 84 -2.47 -0.73 -8.39
N THR A 85 -3.63 -0.09 -8.23
CA THR A 85 -4.32 0.68 -9.28
C THR A 85 -4.40 2.17 -8.92
N LEU A 86 -3.37 2.70 -8.26
CA LEU A 86 -3.33 4.10 -7.83
C LEU A 86 -3.22 5.03 -9.04
N SER A 87 -3.76 6.23 -8.88
CA SER A 87 -3.89 7.19 -9.97
C SER A 87 -3.77 8.63 -9.51
N GLY A 88 -3.47 9.54 -10.45
CA GLY A 88 -3.32 10.96 -10.19
C GLY A 88 -1.89 11.38 -9.85
N ASN A 89 -1.75 12.64 -9.43
CA ASN A 89 -0.44 13.24 -9.21
C ASN A 89 0.26 12.66 -7.97
N VAL A 90 1.48 12.20 -8.16
CA VAL A 90 2.38 11.79 -7.07
C VAL A 90 2.86 13.04 -6.31
N PRO A 91 2.67 13.13 -4.99
CA PRO A 91 3.20 14.23 -4.19
C PRO A 91 4.72 14.34 -4.35
N SER A 92 5.21 15.50 -4.81
CA SER A 92 6.63 15.70 -5.10
C SER A 92 7.49 15.63 -3.84
N GLU A 93 6.92 15.87 -2.66
CA GLU A 93 7.59 15.75 -1.37
C GLU A 93 8.04 14.31 -1.07
N LEU A 94 7.49 13.30 -1.74
CA LEU A 94 7.94 11.91 -1.62
C LEU A 94 9.34 11.68 -2.21
N VAL A 95 9.87 12.61 -3.01
CA VAL A 95 11.25 12.55 -3.53
C VAL A 95 12.27 12.48 -2.39
N ARG A 96 11.94 13.01 -1.21
CA ARG A 96 12.81 13.00 -0.01
C ARG A 96 13.06 11.60 0.55
N LEU A 97 12.29 10.59 0.12
CA LEU A 97 12.44 9.22 0.59
C LEU A 97 13.61 8.46 -0.07
N ASP A 98 14.33 9.08 -1.02
CA ASP A 98 15.61 8.62 -1.58
C ASP A 98 15.70 7.10 -1.82
N GLY A 99 14.93 6.60 -2.79
CA GLY A 99 14.82 5.17 -3.10
C GLY A 99 13.88 4.36 -2.18
N GLY A 100 13.49 4.92 -1.04
CA GLY A 100 12.51 4.34 -0.11
C GLY A 100 11.06 4.45 -0.58
N PHE A 101 10.79 5.24 -1.63
CA PHE A 101 9.46 5.32 -2.25
C PHE A 101 9.39 4.43 -3.50
N GLN A 102 8.53 3.41 -3.46
CA GLN A 102 8.34 2.43 -4.52
C GLN A 102 6.89 2.45 -4.98
N PHE A 103 6.64 2.71 -6.26
CA PHE A 103 5.29 2.88 -6.81
C PHE A 103 5.09 2.19 -8.17
N GLY A 104 6.05 1.35 -8.59
CA GLY A 104 6.00 0.65 -9.86
C GLY A 104 4.71 -0.15 -10.07
N ASN A 105 4.31 -0.33 -11.33
CA ASN A 105 3.04 -0.98 -11.69
C ASN A 105 1.80 -0.32 -11.05
N ASN A 106 1.73 1.02 -11.17
CA ASN A 106 0.53 1.83 -10.98
C ASN A 106 0.40 2.76 -12.20
N THR A 107 -0.25 2.29 -13.27
CA THR A 107 -0.26 2.96 -14.59
C THR A 107 -1.00 4.30 -14.60
N GLY A 108 -1.89 4.54 -13.63
CA GLY A 108 -2.63 5.79 -13.48
C GLY A 108 -1.84 6.90 -12.78
N LEU A 109 -0.68 6.61 -12.20
CA LEU A 109 0.13 7.62 -11.54
C LEU A 109 0.86 8.49 -12.57
N CYS A 110 0.92 9.77 -12.27
CA CYS A 110 1.64 10.77 -13.05
C CYS A 110 2.31 11.76 -12.11
N GLY A 111 3.22 12.58 -12.61
CA GLY A 111 3.82 13.64 -11.82
C GLY A 111 5.17 14.08 -12.37
N VAL A 112 5.83 14.94 -11.60
CA VAL A 112 7.17 15.45 -11.89
C VAL A 112 8.09 15.12 -10.71
N GLY A 113 9.40 15.05 -10.97
CA GLY A 113 10.40 14.69 -9.96
C GLY A 113 10.69 13.18 -9.85
N PHE A 114 10.03 12.35 -10.65
CA PHE A 114 10.32 10.92 -10.78
C PHE A 114 10.47 10.55 -12.25
N SER A 115 11.63 10.01 -12.64
CA SER A 115 11.98 9.73 -14.05
C SER A 115 11.08 8.68 -14.72
N SER A 116 10.45 7.81 -13.93
CA SER A 116 9.54 6.76 -14.42
C SER A 116 8.09 7.22 -14.59
N LEU A 117 7.74 8.46 -14.21
CA LEU A 117 6.39 8.99 -14.34
C LEU A 117 6.23 9.87 -15.58
N ARG A 118 5.09 9.73 -16.24
CA ARG A 118 4.61 10.74 -17.21
C ARG A 118 4.14 12.00 -16.48
N VAL A 119 4.23 13.15 -17.14
CA VAL A 119 3.64 14.40 -16.66
C VAL A 119 2.12 14.28 -16.64
N CYS A 120 1.49 14.77 -15.56
CA CYS A 120 0.03 14.78 -15.45
C CYS A 120 -0.62 15.71 -16.47
N THR A 121 -1.73 15.27 -17.04
CA THR A 121 -2.62 16.09 -17.87
C THR A 121 -3.77 16.65 -17.03
N SER A 122 -4.50 17.62 -17.57
CA SER A 122 -5.72 18.14 -16.93
C SER A 122 -6.77 17.04 -16.66
N ALA A 123 -6.83 16.00 -17.49
CA ALA A 123 -7.72 14.88 -17.29
C ALA A 123 -7.34 14.04 -16.05
N ASP A 124 -6.05 13.84 -15.82
CA ASP A 124 -5.53 13.06 -14.68
C ASP A 124 -5.85 13.75 -13.33
N LEU A 125 -6.07 15.07 -13.34
CA LEU A 125 -6.37 15.88 -12.15
C LEU A 125 -7.88 16.00 -11.85
N ILE A 126 -8.73 16.00 -12.87
CA ILE A 126 -10.19 16.23 -12.73
C ILE A 126 -10.94 14.91 -12.52
N ASN A 127 -10.49 13.84 -13.18
CA ASN A 127 -11.03 12.49 -13.03
C ASN A 127 -9.85 11.53 -13.16
N PRO A 128 -9.17 11.18 -12.05
CA PRO A 128 -8.08 10.22 -12.10
C PRO A 128 -8.67 8.92 -12.62
N ARG A 129 -8.45 8.61 -13.91
CA ARG A 129 -9.10 7.49 -14.60
C ARG A 129 -8.86 6.24 -13.76
N PRO A 130 -9.90 5.57 -13.22
CA PRO A 130 -9.79 4.13 -13.14
C PRO A 130 -9.70 3.71 -14.60
N GLU A 131 -8.54 3.22 -15.05
CA GLU A 131 -8.56 2.50 -16.31
C GLU A 131 -9.66 1.44 -16.20
N PRO A 132 -10.55 1.32 -17.20
CA PRO A 132 -11.39 0.14 -17.26
C PRO A 132 -10.44 -1.04 -17.23
N LEU A 133 -10.71 -2.05 -16.39
CA LEU A 133 -9.99 -3.34 -16.37
C LEU A 133 -9.58 -3.65 -17.81
N GLY A 134 -8.32 -3.39 -18.14
CA GLY A 134 -7.87 -3.40 -19.52
C GLY A 134 -8.22 -4.76 -20.07
N ARG A 135 -8.94 -4.79 -21.20
CA ARG A 135 -9.08 -6.01 -21.99
C ARG A 135 -7.68 -6.55 -22.15
N ASP A 136 -7.45 -7.70 -21.54
CA ASP A 136 -6.24 -8.46 -21.74
C ASP A 136 -6.03 -8.64 -23.26
N PRO A 137 -4.97 -8.07 -23.86
CA PRO A 137 -4.66 -8.28 -25.27
C PRO A 137 -4.33 -9.74 -25.59
N SER A 138 -4.13 -10.59 -24.56
CA SER A 138 -3.72 -11.99 -24.71
C SER A 138 -4.85 -13.02 -24.66
N GLY A 139 -6.12 -12.62 -24.42
CA GLY A 139 -7.22 -13.58 -24.34
C GLY A 139 -7.05 -14.65 -23.26
N LEU A 140 -6.15 -14.41 -22.30
CA LEU A 140 -5.95 -15.26 -21.14
C LEU A 140 -7.05 -14.94 -20.14
N LYS A 141 -7.80 -15.97 -19.76
CA LYS A 141 -8.70 -15.92 -18.60
C LYS A 141 -7.94 -15.34 -17.40
N PRO A 142 -8.63 -14.68 -16.44
CA PRO A 142 -8.02 -14.33 -15.16
C PRO A 142 -7.28 -15.56 -14.66
N GLN A 143 -5.95 -15.47 -14.49
CA GLN A 143 -5.19 -16.61 -14.00
C GLN A 143 -5.78 -16.98 -12.64
N GLU A 144 -6.47 -18.12 -12.61
CA GLU A 144 -6.74 -18.83 -11.37
C GLU A 144 -5.36 -19.05 -10.74
N ILE A 145 -5.06 -18.29 -9.69
CA ILE A 145 -3.91 -18.60 -8.83
C ILE A 145 -4.16 -20.04 -8.38
N PRO A 146 -3.26 -20.99 -8.70
CA PRO A 146 -3.53 -22.41 -8.57
C PRO A 146 -3.97 -22.70 -7.13
N GLN A 147 -5.12 -23.37 -6.98
CA GLN A 147 -5.73 -23.76 -5.70
C GLN A 147 -4.87 -24.77 -4.90
N SER A 148 -3.58 -24.94 -5.23
CA SER A 148 -2.67 -25.89 -4.61
C SER A 148 -1.21 -25.42 -4.55
N ALA A 149 -0.94 -24.12 -4.55
CA ALA A 149 0.34 -23.64 -4.07
C ALA A 149 0.32 -23.71 -2.53
N ASN A 150 1.08 -24.65 -1.95
CA ASN A 150 1.34 -24.75 -0.52
C ASN A 150 1.47 -23.35 0.10
N LEU A 151 0.50 -22.97 0.93
CA LEU A 151 0.48 -21.70 1.66
C LEU A 151 1.42 -21.78 2.87
N THR A 152 2.70 -21.99 2.61
CA THR A 152 3.79 -21.55 3.48
C THR A 152 4.46 -20.39 2.74
N ALA A 153 3.76 -19.25 2.69
CA ALA A 153 4.44 -17.98 2.45
C ALA A 153 5.14 -17.63 3.76
N ASP A 154 6.31 -18.23 3.94
CA ASP A 154 7.27 -17.80 4.95
C ASP A 154 7.45 -16.29 4.82
N CYS A 155 7.53 -15.60 5.96
CA CYS A 155 8.06 -14.25 6.08
C CYS A 155 9.58 -14.21 5.75
N ASN A 156 10.03 -14.95 4.73
CA ASN A 156 11.43 -15.13 4.33
C ASN A 156 11.73 -14.49 2.97
N ASP A 157 11.11 -13.35 2.68
CA ASP A 157 11.81 -12.38 1.86
C ASP A 157 12.49 -11.40 2.81
N SER A 158 13.74 -11.08 2.51
CA SER A 158 14.73 -10.30 3.29
C SER A 158 14.34 -8.84 3.55
N HIS A 159 13.05 -8.56 3.60
CA HIS A 159 12.41 -7.27 3.80
C HIS A 159 11.36 -7.27 4.93
N CYS A 160 11.23 -8.33 5.72
CA CYS A 160 10.30 -8.37 6.86
C CYS A 160 10.95 -8.63 8.23
N ASP A 161 12.28 -8.50 8.38
CA ASP A 161 12.91 -8.70 9.69
C ASP A 161 13.97 -7.63 10.07
N ASN A 162 13.69 -6.95 11.19
CA ASN A 162 14.65 -6.49 12.19
C ASN A 162 13.88 -5.64 13.24
N THR A 163 13.09 -6.28 14.11
CA THR A 163 12.88 -5.82 15.51
C THR A 163 12.08 -6.85 16.34
N PRO A 164 12.33 -6.95 17.66
CA PRO A 164 12.07 -8.15 18.44
C PRO A 164 10.59 -8.34 18.83
N ARG A 165 10.19 -9.62 18.86
CA ARG A 165 8.89 -10.15 19.31
C ARG A 165 8.41 -9.48 20.61
N SER A 166 7.35 -8.66 20.55
CA SER A 166 6.46 -8.50 21.72
C SER A 166 5.00 -8.10 21.43
N SER A 167 4.55 -7.88 20.19
CA SER A 167 3.15 -7.43 19.99
C SER A 167 2.52 -7.69 18.61
N ALA A 168 3.07 -8.61 17.80
CA ALA A 168 2.48 -8.96 16.52
C ALA A 168 1.11 -9.65 16.71
N VAL A 169 0.03 -8.95 16.37
CA VAL A 169 -1.32 -9.53 16.31
C VAL A 169 -1.47 -10.20 14.95
N SER A 170 -1.45 -11.53 14.92
CA SER A 170 -1.78 -12.32 13.73
C SER A 170 -3.30 -12.45 13.64
N VAL A 171 -3.92 -11.89 12.60
CA VAL A 171 -5.35 -12.03 12.35
C VAL A 171 -5.53 -13.12 11.28
N THR A 172 -6.10 -14.27 11.65
CA THR A 172 -6.41 -15.35 10.71
C THR A 172 -7.51 -14.93 9.72
N ALA A 173 -7.44 -15.47 8.51
CA ALA A 173 -8.33 -15.20 7.38
C ALA A 173 -9.82 -15.43 7.71
N GLY A 174 -10.46 -14.38 8.22
CA GLY A 174 -11.89 -14.17 8.27
C GLY A 174 -12.12 -12.71 7.89
N SER A 175 -13.18 -12.45 7.12
CA SER A 175 -13.54 -11.13 6.59
C SER A 175 -13.11 -10.01 7.53
N TRP A 176 -12.24 -9.10 7.07
CA TRP A 176 -11.92 -7.87 7.79
C TRP A 176 -13.21 -7.10 8.01
N ARG A 177 -13.79 -7.27 9.19
CA ARG A 177 -15.03 -6.67 9.65
C ARG A 177 -14.76 -6.23 11.08
N PHE A 178 -14.74 -4.91 11.27
CA PHE A 178 -15.03 -4.32 12.56
C PHE A 178 -16.52 -4.46 12.84
#